data_AF-A0A1F8QQU4-F1
#
_entry.id   AF-A0A1F8QQU4-F1
#
_cell.length_a   1.000
_cell.length_b   1.000
_cell.length_c   1.000
_cell.angle_alpha   90.00
_cell.angle_beta   90.00
_cell.angle_gamma   90.00
#
_symmetry.space_group_name_H-M   'P 1'
#
loop_
_entity.id
_entity.type
_entity.pdbx_description
1 polymer ?
#
loop_
_entity_poly.entity_id
_entity_poly.type
_entity_poly.pdbx_seq_one_letter_code
_entity_poly.pdbx_strand_id
1 'polypeptide(L)'
;MWAILILDLWLAGSKFIRPVAEEDILKTDELTSYLGSNLPADERFISLDEDIPASILVEHSLQASSGYDSIQVSRYNEYLNSAIGCEYSGYAVSSPSLLSSPEARSQCPEPNFNLPMLKALNTRYVIVPDIVEQVGFENNLSIGKTFIYDIGQGFGRFFSVKHVRSIPPDNCLENLRGMDLETEAILEQPASSPEELSQIEIVDRRFEGRTEIVTILANGPGFLVRSETWAPGWKAWIDSKPAQVIRTDCTLQGIWVSRGQHEIRFEYLPDGYLIGRCISLITLIVLVSILGYNKAKTKYAVL
;
A
#
# COMPACT_ATOMS: atom_id res chain seq x y z
N MET A 1 25.71 9.34 38.44
CA MET A 1 25.04 10.04 37.33
C MET A 1 24.20 9.07 36.49
N TRP A 2 24.80 8.04 35.86
CA TRP A 2 24.05 7.06 35.05
C TRP A 2 22.94 6.29 35.79
N ALA A 3 23.18 5.86 37.04
CA ALA A 3 22.17 5.15 37.82
C ALA A 3 20.91 5.98 38.09
N ILE A 4 21.06 7.30 38.29
CA ILE A 4 19.93 8.22 38.50
C ILE A 4 19.15 8.39 37.21
N LEU A 5 19.85 8.54 36.08
CA LEU A 5 19.22 8.64 34.75
C LEU A 5 18.46 7.35 34.38
N ILE A 6 19.05 6.18 34.64
CA ILE A 6 18.39 4.89 34.38
C ILE A 6 17.16 4.73 35.28
N LEU A 7 17.26 5.07 36.56
CA LEU A 7 16.14 4.99 37.50
C LEU A 7 15.01 5.94 37.07
N ASP A 8 15.34 7.18 36.70
CA ASP A 8 14.39 8.19 36.23
C ASP A 8 13.68 7.73 34.94
N LEU A 9 14.45 7.29 33.93
CA LEU A 9 13.91 6.75 32.68
C LEU A 9 13.08 5.49 32.89
N TRP A 10 13.48 4.61 33.82
CA TRP A 10 12.73 3.42 34.15
C TRP A 10 11.41 3.74 34.86
N LEU A 11 11.41 4.67 35.82
CA LEU A 11 10.19 5.10 36.50
C LEU A 11 9.20 5.81 35.57
N ALA A 12 9.71 6.55 34.58
CA ALA A 12 8.89 7.11 33.51
C ALA A 12 8.39 6.02 32.54
N GLY A 13 9.28 5.17 32.04
CA GLY A 13 9.01 4.17 31.00
C GLY A 13 8.15 2.99 31.47
N SER A 14 8.34 2.52 32.71
CA SER A 14 7.59 1.40 33.28
C SER A 14 6.08 1.61 33.30
N LYS A 15 5.60 2.85 33.31
CA LYS A 15 4.16 3.18 33.20
C LYS A 15 3.57 2.87 31.82
N PHE A 16 4.42 2.81 30.80
CA PHE A 16 4.05 2.52 29.40
C PHE A 16 4.32 1.08 28.99
N ILE A 17 5.09 0.32 29.80
CA ILE A 17 5.36 -1.10 29.54
C ILE A 17 4.21 -1.92 30.14
N ARG A 18 3.36 -2.45 29.26
CA ARG A 18 2.31 -3.40 29.62
C ARG A 18 2.65 -4.75 28.97
N PRO A 19 3.32 -5.67 29.69
CA PRO A 19 3.56 -6.99 29.15
C PRO A 19 2.21 -7.71 29.01
N VAL A 20 1.94 -8.21 27.81
CA VAL A 20 0.76 -9.01 27.49
C VAL A 20 1.30 -10.34 26.96
N ALA A 21 0.61 -11.45 27.25
CA ALA A 21 1.02 -12.74 26.72
C ALA A 21 0.85 -12.73 25.19
N GLU A 22 1.79 -13.35 24.48
CA GLU A 22 1.76 -13.43 23.02
C GLU A 22 0.48 -14.12 22.52
N GLU A 23 0.04 -15.16 23.21
CA GLU A 23 -1.22 -15.88 22.96
C GLU A 23 -2.47 -15.00 23.05
N ASP A 24 -2.45 -13.95 23.87
CA ASP A 24 -3.57 -13.01 24.00
C ASP A 24 -3.57 -11.99 22.84
N ILE A 25 -2.40 -11.64 22.31
CA ILE A 25 -2.24 -10.70 21.17
C ILE A 25 -2.52 -11.40 19.84
N LEU A 26 -2.09 -12.65 19.71
CA LEU A 26 -2.23 -13.46 18.49
C LEU A 26 -3.51 -14.29 18.46
N LYS A 27 -4.42 -14.07 19.42
CA LYS A 27 -5.69 -14.77 19.46
C LYS A 27 -6.50 -14.44 18.20
N THR A 28 -6.73 -15.46 17.39
CA THR A 28 -7.55 -15.35 16.20
C THR A 28 -9.03 -15.47 16.50
N ASP A 29 -9.80 -14.59 15.89
CA ASP A 29 -11.25 -14.69 15.81
C ASP A 29 -11.66 -15.56 14.61
N GLU A 30 -12.97 -15.78 14.49
CA GLU A 30 -13.55 -16.60 13.42
C GLU A 30 -13.34 -15.95 12.04
N LEU A 31 -13.40 -14.61 11.97
CA LEU A 31 -13.18 -13.84 10.75
C LEU A 31 -11.75 -14.01 10.22
N THR A 32 -10.74 -13.81 11.07
CA THR A 32 -9.34 -13.96 10.70
C THR A 32 -9.04 -15.39 10.29
N SER A 33 -9.57 -16.37 11.03
CA SER A 33 -9.40 -17.79 10.70
C SER A 33 -9.98 -18.15 9.33
N TYR A 34 -11.14 -17.59 9.01
CA TYR A 34 -11.75 -17.72 7.69
C TYR A 34 -10.88 -17.09 6.61
N LEU A 35 -10.42 -15.85 6.79
CA LEU A 35 -9.56 -15.16 5.83
C LEU A 35 -8.25 -15.93 5.60
N GLY A 36 -7.58 -16.38 6.66
CA GLY A 36 -6.32 -17.13 6.56
C GLY A 36 -6.45 -18.46 5.82
N SER A 37 -7.65 -19.03 5.77
CA SER A 37 -7.91 -20.31 5.09
C SER A 37 -8.46 -20.15 3.67
N ASN A 38 -9.08 -19.01 3.35
CA ASN A 38 -9.84 -18.83 2.10
C ASN A 38 -9.33 -17.71 1.20
N LEU A 39 -8.60 -16.71 1.75
CA LEU A 39 -8.02 -15.62 0.95
C LEU A 39 -6.67 -16.07 0.38
N PRO A 40 -6.50 -16.08 -0.96
CA PRO A 40 -5.21 -16.35 -1.58
C PRO A 40 -4.15 -15.34 -1.15
N ALA A 41 -2.90 -15.79 -0.98
CA ALA A 41 -1.81 -15.00 -0.40
C ALA A 41 -1.51 -13.67 -1.13
N ASP A 42 -1.79 -13.58 -2.43
CA ASP A 42 -1.55 -12.37 -3.23
C ASP A 42 -2.76 -11.42 -3.28
N GLU A 43 -3.95 -11.88 -2.89
CA GLU A 43 -5.19 -11.10 -2.90
C GLU A 43 -5.39 -10.33 -1.59
N ARG A 44 -6.25 -9.32 -1.66
CA ARG A 44 -6.55 -8.44 -0.54
C ARG A 44 -8.01 -8.56 -0.11
N PHE A 45 -8.28 -8.11 1.11
CA PHE A 45 -9.63 -7.82 1.57
C PHE A 45 -9.75 -6.35 2.00
N ILE A 46 -10.98 -5.86 2.14
CA ILE A 46 -11.26 -4.57 2.77
C ILE A 46 -12.31 -4.76 3.86
N SER A 47 -12.12 -4.14 5.01
CA SER A 47 -13.06 -4.17 6.13
C SER A 47 -13.61 -2.78 6.41
N LEU A 48 -14.93 -2.68 6.53
CA LEU A 48 -15.67 -1.49 6.98
C LEU A 48 -16.33 -1.70 8.35
N ASP A 49 -16.12 -2.85 8.99
CA ASP A 49 -16.72 -3.22 10.27
C ASP A 49 -15.72 -3.02 11.41
N GLU A 50 -14.69 -3.87 11.47
CA GLU A 50 -13.62 -3.80 12.46
C GLU A 50 -12.25 -3.80 11.79
N ASP A 51 -11.31 -3.03 12.35
CA ASP A 51 -9.90 -3.08 11.98
C ASP A 51 -9.25 -4.33 12.59
N ILE A 52 -8.87 -5.27 11.72
CA ILE A 52 -8.08 -6.43 12.14
C ILE A 52 -6.69 -5.94 12.58
N PRO A 53 -6.21 -6.29 13.80
CA PRO A 53 -4.92 -5.81 14.29
C PRO A 53 -3.78 -6.17 13.35
N ALA A 54 -2.85 -5.24 13.13
CA ALA A 54 -1.73 -5.47 12.21
C ALA A 54 -0.83 -6.66 12.60
N SER A 55 -0.71 -6.97 13.89
CA SER A 55 -0.02 -8.16 14.37
C SER A 55 -0.64 -9.45 13.82
N ILE A 56 -1.98 -9.49 13.76
CA ILE A 56 -2.74 -10.62 13.22
C ILE A 56 -2.58 -10.69 11.69
N LEU A 57 -2.61 -9.55 11.00
CA LEU A 57 -2.37 -9.51 9.55
C LEU A 57 -1.00 -10.07 9.19
N VAL A 58 0.04 -9.68 9.92
CA VAL A 58 1.41 -10.15 9.71
C VAL A 58 1.53 -11.65 10.01
N GLU A 59 0.99 -12.11 11.15
CA GLU A 59 1.05 -13.51 11.56
C GLU A 59 0.41 -14.44 10.52
N HIS A 60 -0.72 -14.03 9.95
CA HIS A 60 -1.46 -14.82 8.96
C HIS A 60 -1.11 -14.49 7.50
N SER A 61 -0.13 -13.62 7.27
CA SER A 61 0.22 -13.12 5.92
C SER A 61 -0.99 -12.57 5.14
N LEU A 62 -1.94 -11.97 5.86
CA LEU A 62 -3.13 -11.37 5.30
C LEU A 62 -2.86 -9.96 4.81
N GLN A 63 -3.46 -9.59 3.69
CA GLN A 63 -3.25 -8.29 3.08
C GLN A 63 -4.56 -7.52 3.02
N ALA A 64 -4.58 -6.34 3.62
CA ALA A 64 -5.74 -5.47 3.59
C ALA A 64 -5.53 -4.33 2.58
N SER A 65 -6.54 -4.02 1.78
CA SER A 65 -6.56 -2.84 0.90
C SER A 65 -6.62 -1.55 1.71
N SER A 66 -7.08 -1.56 2.96
CA SER A 66 -6.95 -0.43 3.88
C SER A 66 -5.49 -0.05 4.18
N GLY A 67 -4.57 -1.01 4.03
CA GLY A 67 -3.16 -0.85 4.37
C GLY A 67 -2.91 -0.76 5.88
N TYR A 68 -1.68 -0.40 6.24
CA TYR A 68 -1.29 -0.11 7.62
C TYR A 68 -0.33 1.07 7.59
N ASP A 69 -0.82 2.29 7.83
CA ASP A 69 0.04 3.45 7.97
C ASP A 69 -0.58 4.51 8.88
N SER A 70 0.26 5.09 9.74
CA SER A 70 -0.04 6.28 10.54
C SER A 70 -0.06 7.56 9.70
N ILE A 71 0.54 7.54 8.51
CA ILE A 71 0.59 8.65 7.55
C ILE A 71 -0.09 8.21 6.26
N GLN A 72 -1.32 8.65 6.06
CA GLN A 72 -2.08 8.28 4.86
C GLN A 72 -1.73 9.18 3.68
N VAL A 73 -1.50 8.56 2.53
CA VAL A 73 -1.44 9.29 1.26
C VAL A 73 -2.84 9.77 0.93
N SER A 74 -3.08 11.08 0.92
CA SER A 74 -4.41 11.67 0.71
C SER A 74 -5.10 11.11 -0.53
N ARG A 75 -4.36 10.99 -1.63
CA ARG A 75 -4.85 10.47 -2.90
C ARG A 75 -5.30 8.99 -2.84
N TYR A 76 -4.64 8.18 -1.99
CA TYR A 76 -5.05 6.79 -1.79
C TYR A 76 -6.35 6.70 -0.99
N ASN A 77 -6.49 7.53 0.04
CA ASN A 77 -7.71 7.61 0.83
C ASN A 77 -8.88 8.17 -0.01
N GLU A 78 -8.65 9.17 -0.87
CA GLU A 78 -9.65 9.65 -1.84
C GLU A 78 -10.10 8.54 -2.81
N TYR A 79 -9.15 7.73 -3.30
CA TYR A 79 -9.45 6.57 -4.15
C TYR A 79 -10.30 5.53 -3.41
N LEU A 80 -9.90 5.13 -2.20
CA LEU A 80 -10.62 4.14 -1.40
C LEU A 80 -12.01 4.63 -1.01
N ASN A 81 -12.14 5.89 -0.58
CA ASN A 81 -13.43 6.51 -0.30
C ASN A 81 -14.32 6.47 -1.54
N SER A 82 -13.80 6.85 -2.72
CA SER A 82 -14.55 6.74 -3.97
C SER A 82 -14.89 5.28 -4.33
N ALA A 83 -14.03 4.31 -4.01
CA ALA A 83 -14.26 2.89 -4.27
C ALA A 83 -15.35 2.28 -3.38
N ILE A 84 -15.56 2.81 -2.18
CA ILE A 84 -16.65 2.38 -1.28
C ILE A 84 -17.90 3.29 -1.36
N GLY A 85 -17.91 4.25 -2.29
CA GLY A 85 -19.03 5.19 -2.47
C GLY A 85 -19.16 6.21 -1.35
N CYS A 86 -18.07 6.51 -0.65
CA CYS A 86 -18.01 7.49 0.43
C CYS A 86 -17.41 8.81 -0.06
N GLU A 87 -18.07 9.93 0.22
CA GLU A 87 -17.60 11.28 -0.11
C GLU A 87 -17.27 12.04 1.18
N TYR A 88 -16.23 11.59 1.88
CA TYR A 88 -15.68 12.26 3.06
C TYR A 88 -14.36 12.95 2.73
N SER A 89 -14.26 14.25 3.03
CA SER A 89 -13.08 15.09 2.76
C SER A 89 -12.40 15.62 4.02
N GLY A 90 -12.79 15.15 5.20
CA GLY A 90 -12.20 15.56 6.48
C GLY A 90 -10.91 14.81 6.81
N TYR A 91 -10.33 15.12 7.98
CA TYR A 91 -9.20 14.36 8.52
C TYR A 91 -9.65 12.94 8.86
N ALA A 92 -8.87 11.94 8.43
CA ALA A 92 -9.10 10.53 8.70
C ALA A 92 -7.83 9.88 9.23
N VAL A 93 -7.97 9.05 10.26
CA VAL A 93 -6.88 8.27 10.86
C VAL A 93 -6.84 6.82 10.36
N SER A 94 -7.90 6.38 9.69
CA SER A 94 -8.06 5.07 9.07
C SER A 94 -8.50 5.23 7.61
N SER A 95 -8.21 4.22 6.79
CA SER A 95 -8.49 4.21 5.37
C SER A 95 -9.26 2.92 5.08
N PRO A 96 -10.52 2.95 4.63
CA PRO A 96 -11.28 4.13 4.23
C PRO A 96 -11.72 4.98 5.43
N SER A 97 -12.05 6.24 5.15
CA SER A 97 -12.32 7.24 6.19
C SER A 97 -13.54 6.94 7.06
N LEU A 98 -14.44 6.06 6.62
CA LEU A 98 -15.63 5.65 7.36
C LEU A 98 -15.32 5.17 8.79
N LEU A 99 -14.17 4.51 8.97
CA LEU A 99 -13.72 3.97 10.24
C LEU A 99 -13.12 5.03 11.18
N SER A 100 -12.96 6.26 10.71
CA SER A 100 -12.15 7.27 11.41
C SER A 100 -12.94 8.10 12.43
N SER A 101 -14.24 8.33 12.20
CA SER A 101 -15.09 9.06 13.15
C SER A 101 -16.59 8.83 12.91
N PRO A 102 -17.45 9.11 13.92
CA PRO A 102 -18.90 9.11 13.74
C PRO A 102 -19.40 10.07 12.65
N GLU A 103 -18.71 11.20 12.45
CA GLU A 103 -19.01 12.16 11.37
C GLU A 103 -18.72 11.58 9.99
N ALA A 104 -17.61 10.85 9.83
CA ALA A 104 -17.33 10.15 8.57
C ALA A 104 -18.38 9.06 8.30
N ARG A 105 -18.80 8.33 9.33
CA ARG A 105 -19.86 7.32 9.23
C ARG A 105 -21.23 7.91 8.86
N SER A 106 -21.57 9.09 9.36
CA SER A 106 -22.85 9.74 9.04
C SER A 106 -22.91 10.33 7.63
N GLN A 107 -21.76 10.68 7.04
CA GLN A 107 -21.68 11.15 5.65
C GLN A 107 -21.72 10.00 4.63
N CYS A 108 -21.52 8.77 5.08
CA CYS A 108 -21.49 7.57 4.23
C CYS A 108 -22.36 6.45 4.84
N PRO A 109 -23.69 6.68 4.99
CA PRO A 109 -24.58 5.75 5.69
C PRO A 109 -24.85 4.46 4.93
N GLU A 110 -24.80 4.49 3.60
CA GLU A 110 -25.02 3.35 2.71
C GLU A 110 -23.86 3.29 1.69
N PRO A 111 -22.84 2.43 1.91
CA PRO A 111 -21.73 2.28 0.98
C PRO A 111 -22.22 1.78 -0.38
N ASN A 112 -21.77 2.43 -1.47
CA ASN A 112 -22.01 1.99 -2.84
C ASN A 112 -20.66 1.63 -3.48
N PHE A 113 -20.38 0.34 -3.58
CA PHE A 113 -19.06 -0.15 -3.93
C PHE A 113 -18.81 -0.12 -5.44
N ASN A 114 -17.74 0.55 -5.84
CA ASN A 114 -17.20 0.45 -7.19
C ASN A 114 -16.30 -0.80 -7.28
N LEU A 115 -16.87 -1.92 -7.72
CA LEU A 115 -16.15 -3.20 -7.78
C LEU A 115 -14.91 -3.16 -8.69
N PRO A 116 -14.94 -2.55 -9.89
CA PRO A 116 -13.73 -2.38 -10.70
C PRO A 116 -12.59 -1.69 -9.94
N MET A 117 -12.88 -0.62 -9.20
CA MET A 117 -11.85 0.08 -8.41
C MET A 117 -11.28 -0.80 -7.28
N LEU A 118 -12.12 -1.61 -6.62
CA LEU A 118 -11.66 -2.56 -5.61
C LEU A 118 -10.83 -3.70 -6.21
N LYS A 119 -11.22 -4.20 -7.38
CA LYS A 119 -10.48 -5.25 -8.10
C LYS A 119 -9.14 -4.75 -8.64
N ALA A 120 -9.02 -3.48 -9.01
CA ALA A 120 -7.74 -2.85 -9.34
C ALA A 120 -6.80 -2.75 -8.13
N LEU A 121 -7.34 -2.76 -6.90
CA LEU A 121 -6.58 -2.95 -5.65
C LEU A 121 -6.30 -4.42 -5.33
N ASN A 122 -6.57 -5.34 -6.25
CA ASN A 122 -6.52 -6.77 -6.05
C ASN A 122 -7.38 -7.26 -4.86
N THR A 123 -8.52 -6.61 -4.62
CA THR A 123 -9.43 -6.94 -3.52
C THR A 123 -10.40 -8.03 -3.95
N ARG A 124 -10.57 -9.06 -3.12
CA ARG A 124 -11.52 -10.15 -3.31
C ARG A 124 -12.64 -10.17 -2.28
N TYR A 125 -12.33 -9.90 -1.01
CA TYR A 125 -13.33 -9.88 0.05
C TYR A 125 -13.66 -8.45 0.49
N VAL A 126 -14.95 -8.15 0.56
CA VAL A 126 -15.49 -6.92 1.16
C VAL A 126 -16.23 -7.31 2.44
N ILE A 127 -15.82 -6.74 3.56
CA ILE A 127 -16.32 -7.07 4.90
C ILE A 127 -17.07 -5.86 5.44
N VAL A 128 -18.33 -6.04 5.84
CA VAL A 128 -19.22 -4.95 6.26
C VAL A 128 -20.06 -5.33 7.49
N PRO A 129 -20.47 -4.35 8.32
CA PRO A 129 -21.25 -4.60 9.53
C PRO A 129 -22.73 -4.95 9.27
N ASP A 130 -23.25 -4.61 8.10
CA ASP A 130 -24.67 -4.71 7.75
C ASP A 130 -24.82 -5.24 6.32
N ILE A 131 -26.00 -5.82 6.01
CA ILE A 131 -26.30 -6.35 4.67
C ILE A 131 -26.31 -5.21 3.65
N VAL A 132 -25.61 -5.42 2.55
CA VAL A 132 -25.58 -4.52 1.39
C VAL A 132 -26.28 -5.18 0.21
N GLU A 133 -27.33 -4.54 -0.30
CA GLU A 133 -28.05 -4.99 -1.49
C GLU A 133 -27.44 -4.35 -2.76
N GLN A 134 -26.42 -5.00 -3.34
CA GLN A 134 -25.75 -4.56 -4.56
C GLN A 134 -25.50 -5.72 -5.52
N VAL A 135 -25.50 -5.45 -6.82
CA VAL A 135 -25.03 -6.41 -7.83
C VAL A 135 -23.54 -6.73 -7.63
N GLY A 136 -23.16 -7.99 -7.75
CA GLY A 136 -21.81 -8.51 -7.49
C GLY A 136 -21.56 -8.93 -6.05
N PHE A 137 -22.57 -8.82 -5.18
CA PHE A 137 -22.54 -9.19 -3.76
C PHE A 137 -23.42 -10.43 -3.48
N GLU A 138 -23.68 -11.26 -4.51
CA GLU A 138 -24.57 -12.42 -4.41
C GLU A 138 -23.98 -13.54 -3.54
N ASN A 139 -22.65 -13.68 -3.53
CA ASN A 139 -21.95 -14.67 -2.72
C ASN A 139 -21.50 -14.04 -1.40
N ASN A 140 -22.32 -14.25 -0.36
CA ASN A 140 -22.04 -13.74 0.98
C ASN A 140 -22.05 -14.85 2.05
N LEU A 141 -21.25 -14.62 3.07
CA LEU A 141 -21.20 -15.39 4.30
C LEU A 141 -21.34 -14.42 5.49
N SER A 142 -22.08 -14.82 6.52
CA SER A 142 -22.14 -14.10 7.79
C SER A 142 -21.29 -14.80 8.84
N ILE A 143 -20.43 -14.05 9.52
CA ILE A 143 -19.71 -14.49 10.72
C ILE A 143 -20.11 -13.56 11.86
N GLY A 144 -20.86 -14.06 12.84
CA GLY A 144 -21.41 -13.23 13.91
C GLY A 144 -22.36 -12.14 13.39
N LYS A 145 -21.95 -10.88 13.50
CA LYS A 145 -22.69 -9.71 12.98
C LYS A 145 -22.10 -9.16 11.67
N THR A 146 -20.98 -9.72 11.23
CA THR A 146 -20.21 -9.23 10.10
C THR A 146 -20.58 -10.03 8.85
N PHE A 147 -20.70 -9.34 7.72
CA PHE A 147 -20.96 -9.96 6.41
C PHE A 147 -19.70 -9.88 5.55
N ILE A 148 -19.35 -10.99 4.91
CA ILE A 148 -18.22 -11.13 4.00
C ILE A 148 -18.78 -11.40 2.60
N TYR A 149 -18.44 -10.53 1.66
CA TYR A 149 -18.82 -10.64 0.26
C TYR A 149 -17.60 -11.02 -0.59
N ASP A 150 -17.70 -12.12 -1.36
CA ASP A 150 -16.70 -12.50 -2.37
C ASP A 150 -17.04 -11.82 -3.70
N ILE A 151 -16.28 -10.79 -4.07
CA ILE A 151 -16.48 -10.05 -5.33
C ILE A 151 -15.77 -10.72 -6.52
N GLY A 152 -15.20 -11.91 -6.30
CA GLY A 152 -14.39 -12.66 -7.26
C GLY A 152 -12.93 -12.22 -7.27
N GLN A 153 -12.14 -12.89 -8.11
CA GLN A 153 -10.71 -12.64 -8.25
C GLN A 153 -10.44 -11.16 -8.59
N GLY A 154 -9.44 -10.59 -7.93
CA GLY A 154 -8.91 -9.26 -8.27
C GLY A 154 -8.10 -9.29 -9.57
N PHE A 155 -7.64 -8.13 -10.06
CA PHE A 155 -6.85 -8.09 -11.30
C PHE A 155 -5.42 -8.63 -11.14
N GLY A 156 -4.98 -8.89 -9.91
CA GLY A 156 -3.61 -9.26 -9.57
C GLY A 156 -2.80 -8.07 -9.07
N ARG A 157 -1.62 -8.36 -8.49
CA ARG A 157 -0.67 -7.31 -8.04
C ARG A 157 -0.04 -6.56 -9.21
N PHE A 158 0.03 -7.23 -10.34
CA PHE A 158 0.44 -6.68 -11.62
C PHE A 158 -0.55 -7.14 -12.68
N PHE A 159 -1.04 -6.23 -13.50
CA PHE A 159 -1.96 -6.53 -14.59
C PHE A 159 -1.66 -5.63 -15.81
N SER A 160 -2.06 -6.09 -17.00
CA SER A 160 -1.91 -5.32 -18.24
C SER A 160 -3.24 -4.86 -18.76
N VAL A 161 -3.27 -3.63 -19.26
CA VAL A 161 -4.45 -3.04 -19.91
C VAL A 161 -4.26 -2.98 -21.43
N LYS A 162 -5.36 -2.90 -22.18
CA LYS A 162 -5.37 -2.78 -23.64
C LYS A 162 -5.29 -1.34 -24.11
N HIS A 163 -5.87 -0.41 -23.36
CA HIS A 163 -5.90 1.00 -23.71
C HIS A 163 -5.43 1.87 -22.55
N VAL A 164 -4.75 2.96 -22.90
CA VAL A 164 -4.28 3.95 -21.95
C VAL A 164 -4.69 5.32 -22.46
N ARG A 165 -5.37 6.08 -21.61
CA ARG A 165 -5.81 7.45 -21.91
C ARG A 165 -5.14 8.45 -20.98
N SER A 166 -4.64 9.53 -21.56
CA SER A 166 -4.16 10.67 -20.77
C SER A 166 -5.32 11.59 -20.41
N ILE A 167 -5.39 11.98 -19.15
CA ILE A 167 -6.34 12.98 -18.66
C ILE A 167 -5.60 14.11 -17.94
N PRO A 168 -6.19 15.31 -17.87
CA PRO A 168 -5.76 16.31 -16.89
C PRO A 168 -5.80 15.74 -15.47
N PRO A 169 -4.93 16.18 -14.54
CA PRO A 169 -4.95 15.72 -13.14
C PRO A 169 -6.27 16.02 -12.42
N ASP A 170 -7.02 17.03 -12.88
CA ASP A 170 -8.31 17.40 -12.33
C ASP A 170 -9.36 16.34 -12.71
N ASN A 171 -10.20 15.94 -11.76
CA ASN A 171 -11.31 14.99 -11.94
C ASN A 171 -10.91 13.54 -12.23
N CYS A 172 -9.71 13.11 -11.84
CA CYS A 172 -9.25 11.73 -12.05
C CYS A 172 -10.24 10.67 -11.50
N LEU A 173 -10.73 10.85 -10.27
CA LEU A 173 -11.65 9.90 -9.62
C LEU A 173 -13.02 9.82 -10.30
N GLU A 174 -13.56 10.97 -10.74
CA GLU A 174 -14.83 11.01 -11.47
C GLU A 174 -14.75 10.20 -12.77
N ASN A 175 -13.60 10.27 -13.45
CA ASN A 175 -13.34 9.52 -14.67
C ASN A 175 -13.20 8.00 -14.45
N LEU A 176 -12.69 7.58 -13.28
CA LEU A 176 -12.55 6.15 -12.95
C LEU A 176 -13.88 5.46 -12.64
N ARG A 177 -14.85 6.18 -12.03
CA ARG A 177 -16.09 5.57 -11.50
C ARG A 177 -16.89 4.79 -12.56
N GLY A 178 -16.79 5.15 -13.84
CA GLY A 178 -17.50 4.48 -14.95
C GLY A 178 -16.60 3.69 -15.91
N MET A 179 -15.33 3.46 -15.55
CA MET A 179 -14.35 2.84 -16.45
C MET A 179 -14.25 1.33 -16.26
N ASP A 180 -13.98 0.63 -17.35
CA ASP A 180 -13.54 -0.76 -17.31
C ASP A 180 -12.03 -0.83 -17.00
N LEU A 181 -11.70 -0.87 -15.72
CA LEU A 181 -10.32 -0.91 -15.23
C LEU A 181 -9.60 -2.24 -15.49
N GLU A 182 -10.28 -3.24 -16.02
CA GLU A 182 -9.64 -4.48 -16.46
C GLU A 182 -8.92 -4.27 -17.81
N THR A 183 -9.47 -3.41 -18.68
CA THR A 183 -8.97 -3.22 -20.04
C THR A 183 -8.46 -1.81 -20.33
N GLU A 184 -8.78 -0.83 -19.49
CA GLU A 184 -8.37 0.56 -19.64
C GLU A 184 -7.64 1.08 -18.39
N ALA A 185 -6.68 1.99 -18.60
CA ALA A 185 -6.08 2.77 -17.52
C ALA A 185 -5.97 4.26 -17.87
N ILE A 186 -5.99 5.12 -16.86
CA ILE A 186 -5.81 6.56 -17.02
C ILE A 186 -4.47 7.05 -16.47
N LEU A 187 -3.83 7.97 -17.18
CA LEU A 187 -2.60 8.64 -16.75
C LEU A 187 -2.86 10.13 -16.57
N GLU A 188 -2.47 10.68 -15.41
CA GLU A 188 -2.51 12.13 -15.13
C GLU A 188 -1.34 12.90 -15.80
N GLN A 189 -0.84 12.41 -16.94
CA GLN A 189 0.23 13.03 -17.71
C GLN A 189 0.07 12.74 -19.21
N PRO A 190 0.57 13.60 -20.11
CA PRO A 190 0.59 13.33 -21.54
C PRO A 190 1.39 12.06 -21.85
N ALA A 191 0.79 11.14 -22.60
CA ALA A 191 1.44 9.93 -23.07
C ALA A 191 1.08 9.68 -24.53
N SER A 192 2.09 9.34 -25.33
CA SER A 192 1.88 8.75 -26.66
C SER A 192 1.74 7.24 -26.48
N SER A 193 0.52 6.72 -26.59
CA SER A 193 0.24 5.29 -26.56
C SER A 193 -0.08 4.77 -27.97
N PRO A 194 0.32 3.54 -28.32
CA PRO A 194 -0.31 2.79 -29.39
C PRO A 194 -1.82 2.68 -29.17
N GLU A 195 -2.59 2.53 -30.26
CA GLU A 195 -4.05 2.42 -30.21
C GLU A 195 -4.51 1.19 -29.39
N GLU A 196 -3.74 0.10 -29.46
CA GLU A 196 -3.96 -1.11 -28.66
C GLU A 196 -2.62 -1.64 -28.13
N LEU A 197 -2.64 -2.05 -26.86
CA LEU A 197 -1.49 -2.56 -26.13
C LEU A 197 -1.52 -4.08 -26.03
N SER A 198 -0.33 -4.69 -26.04
CA SER A 198 -0.22 -6.14 -25.91
C SER A 198 -0.42 -6.59 -24.47
N GLN A 199 -1.04 -7.75 -24.31
CA GLN A 199 -1.08 -8.47 -23.04
C GLN A 199 0.32 -8.77 -22.50
N ILE A 200 0.46 -8.69 -21.18
CA ILE A 200 1.68 -9.01 -20.45
C ILE A 200 1.38 -10.17 -19.51
N GLU A 201 2.18 -11.23 -19.59
CA GLU A 201 2.12 -12.36 -18.66
C GLU A 201 3.10 -12.14 -17.50
N ILE A 202 2.65 -12.38 -16.27
CA ILE A 202 3.49 -12.37 -15.08
C ILE A 202 4.08 -13.76 -14.89
N VAL A 203 5.40 -13.88 -15.00
CA VAL A 203 6.12 -15.17 -14.93
C VAL A 203 6.57 -15.48 -13.50
N ASP A 204 7.10 -14.47 -12.81
CA ASP A 204 7.62 -14.61 -11.44
C ASP A 204 7.47 -13.28 -10.69
N ARG A 205 7.28 -13.36 -9.38
CA ARG A 205 7.24 -12.22 -8.48
C ARG A 205 7.94 -12.59 -7.17
N ARG A 206 8.87 -11.74 -6.75
CA ARG A 206 9.62 -11.93 -5.51
C ARG A 206 10.00 -10.61 -4.85
N PHE A 207 10.38 -10.71 -3.58
CA PHE A 207 10.89 -9.59 -2.79
C PHE A 207 12.33 -9.84 -2.37
N GLU A 208 13.17 -8.82 -2.58
CA GLU A 208 14.57 -8.79 -2.14
C GLU A 208 14.76 -7.58 -1.21
N GLY A 209 14.55 -7.81 0.09
CA GLY A 209 14.52 -6.75 1.11
C GLY A 209 13.38 -5.76 0.84
N ARG A 210 13.72 -4.54 0.45
CA ARG A 210 12.76 -3.46 0.10
C ARG A 210 12.50 -3.32 -1.40
N THR A 211 13.03 -4.24 -2.20
CA THR A 211 12.88 -4.25 -3.66
C THR A 211 11.85 -5.29 -4.05
N GLU A 212 10.85 -4.90 -4.82
CA GLU A 212 9.96 -5.85 -5.47
C GLU A 212 10.47 -6.12 -6.89
N ILE A 213 10.58 -7.39 -7.25
CA ILE A 213 11.06 -7.81 -8.57
C ILE A 213 9.97 -8.65 -9.22
N VAL A 214 9.60 -8.28 -10.44
CA VAL A 214 8.64 -9.00 -11.27
C VAL A 214 9.28 -9.36 -12.61
N THR A 215 9.17 -10.62 -13.00
CA THR A 215 9.56 -11.09 -14.32
C THR A 215 8.31 -11.18 -15.18
N ILE A 216 8.35 -10.58 -16.36
CA ILE A 216 7.22 -10.54 -17.28
C ILE A 216 7.60 -11.09 -18.66
N LEU A 217 6.57 -11.51 -19.41
CA LEU A 217 6.66 -11.79 -20.83
C LEU A 217 5.63 -10.93 -21.58
N ALA A 218 6.11 -9.99 -22.40
CA ALA A 218 5.27 -9.10 -23.20
C ALA A 218 5.29 -9.49 -24.68
N ASN A 219 4.10 -9.68 -25.26
CA ASN A 219 3.94 -10.05 -26.67
C ASN A 219 4.17 -8.89 -27.65
N GLY A 220 4.16 -7.65 -27.15
CA GLY A 220 4.32 -6.41 -27.89
C GLY A 220 4.65 -5.24 -26.95
N PRO A 221 4.55 -3.99 -27.40
CA PRO A 221 4.49 -2.83 -26.51
C PRO A 221 3.26 -2.94 -25.59
N GLY A 222 3.49 -2.86 -24.28
CA GLY A 222 2.44 -3.02 -23.28
C GLY A 222 2.54 -1.97 -22.19
N PHE A 223 1.47 -1.87 -21.39
CA PHE A 223 1.45 -1.07 -20.18
C PHE A 223 1.12 -1.97 -19.00
N LEU A 224 2.05 -2.03 -18.04
CA LEU A 224 1.91 -2.84 -16.84
C LEU A 224 1.46 -1.92 -15.69
N VAL A 225 0.29 -2.20 -15.13
CA VAL A 225 -0.23 -1.57 -13.92
C VAL A 225 0.21 -2.40 -12.72
N ARG A 226 0.68 -1.73 -11.68
CA ARG A 226 1.06 -2.31 -10.39
C ARG A 226 0.08 -1.79 -9.34
N SER A 227 -0.59 -2.72 -8.65
CA SER A 227 -1.60 -2.47 -7.62
C SER A 227 -0.99 -1.99 -6.29
N GLU A 228 -0.18 -0.93 -6.36
CA GLU A 228 0.54 -0.34 -5.23
C GLU A 228 0.45 1.19 -5.30
N THR A 229 0.36 1.84 -4.13
CA THR A 229 0.16 3.29 -4.03
C THR A 229 1.35 4.07 -4.60
N TRP A 230 1.09 4.99 -5.51
CA TRP A 230 2.06 5.91 -6.07
C TRP A 230 2.36 7.05 -5.09
N ALA A 231 3.64 7.38 -4.99
CA ALA A 231 4.16 8.51 -4.24
C ALA A 231 5.47 9.01 -4.89
N PRO A 232 5.84 10.30 -4.71
CA PRO A 232 7.14 10.79 -5.14
C PRO A 232 8.28 10.00 -4.48
N GLY A 233 9.21 9.47 -5.28
CA GLY A 233 10.36 8.70 -4.79
C GLY A 233 10.37 7.22 -5.20
N TRP A 234 9.28 6.70 -5.77
CA TRP A 234 9.32 5.39 -6.44
C TRP A 234 10.26 5.43 -7.65
N LYS A 235 11.12 4.42 -7.75
CA LYS A 235 12.04 4.20 -8.87
C LYS A 235 11.82 2.81 -9.43
N ALA A 236 11.91 2.68 -10.75
CA ALA A 236 11.85 1.40 -11.42
C ALA A 236 13.01 1.23 -12.41
N TRP A 237 13.37 -0.02 -12.67
CA TRP A 237 14.33 -0.41 -13.69
C TRP A 237 13.82 -1.59 -14.48
N ILE A 238 13.92 -1.53 -15.81
CA ILE A 238 13.67 -2.64 -16.74
C ILE A 238 15.03 -3.11 -17.24
N ASP A 239 15.39 -4.36 -16.96
CA ASP A 239 16.70 -4.94 -17.35
C ASP A 239 17.88 -4.03 -16.97
N SER A 240 17.85 -3.51 -15.74
CA SER A 240 18.82 -2.55 -15.18
C SER A 240 18.81 -1.13 -15.75
N LYS A 241 17.98 -0.83 -16.75
CA LYS A 241 17.83 0.55 -17.27
C LYS A 241 16.75 1.30 -16.50
N PRO A 242 16.97 2.56 -16.08
CA PRO A 242 15.95 3.35 -15.41
C PRO A 242 14.68 3.46 -16.25
N ALA A 243 13.54 3.31 -15.60
CA ALA A 243 12.23 3.46 -16.20
C ALA A 243 11.34 4.36 -15.33
N GLN A 244 10.46 5.12 -15.98
CA GLN A 244 9.58 6.05 -15.29
C GLN A 244 8.40 5.30 -14.66
N VAL A 245 8.21 5.48 -13.35
CA VAL A 245 6.99 5.04 -12.65
C VAL A 245 5.93 6.12 -12.82
N ILE A 246 4.86 5.78 -13.53
CA ILE A 246 3.79 6.70 -13.89
C ILE A 246 2.64 6.53 -12.89
N ARG A 247 2.08 7.64 -12.41
CA ARG A 247 0.85 7.59 -11.64
C ARG A 247 -0.30 7.20 -12.56
N THR A 248 -0.95 6.10 -12.24
CA THR A 248 -1.98 5.44 -13.04
C THR A 248 -3.23 5.31 -12.17
N ASP A 249 -4.41 5.47 -12.74
CA ASP A 249 -5.70 5.30 -12.03
C ASP A 249 -5.74 6.05 -10.70
N CYS A 250 -5.29 7.31 -10.76
CA CYS A 250 -5.18 8.29 -9.67
C CYS A 250 -4.22 7.95 -8.52
N THR A 251 -4.03 6.67 -8.20
CA THR A 251 -3.22 6.26 -7.05
C THR A 251 -2.32 5.07 -7.32
N LEU A 252 -2.53 4.30 -8.39
CA LEU A 252 -1.72 3.15 -8.74
C LEU A 252 -0.44 3.56 -9.47
N GLN A 253 0.43 2.58 -9.68
CA GLN A 253 1.66 2.75 -10.43
C GLN A 253 1.53 2.06 -11.79
N GLY A 254 2.16 2.63 -12.81
CA GLY A 254 2.22 2.02 -14.13
C GLY A 254 3.56 2.23 -14.79
N ILE A 255 3.91 1.32 -15.71
CA ILE A 255 5.17 1.34 -16.44
C ILE A 255 5.00 0.85 -17.87
N TRP A 256 5.64 1.54 -18.81
CA TRP A 256 5.71 1.10 -20.21
C TRP A 256 6.72 -0.02 -20.36
N VAL A 257 6.35 -1.09 -21.06
CA VAL A 257 7.24 -2.22 -21.36
C VAL A 257 7.32 -2.47 -22.85
N SER A 258 8.51 -2.83 -23.32
CA SER A 258 8.72 -3.28 -24.69
C SER A 258 8.34 -4.75 -24.84
N ARG A 259 8.27 -5.21 -26.09
CA ARG A 259 8.15 -6.64 -26.41
C ARG A 259 9.36 -7.41 -25.87
N GLY A 260 9.09 -8.55 -25.26
CA GLY A 260 10.12 -9.48 -24.81
C GLY A 260 9.93 -9.92 -23.37
N GLN A 261 10.90 -10.69 -22.89
CA GLN A 261 11.00 -11.04 -21.47
C GLN A 261 11.79 -9.95 -20.76
N HIS A 262 11.25 -9.45 -19.64
CA HIS A 262 11.87 -8.37 -18.88
C HIS A 262 11.86 -8.68 -17.39
N GLU A 263 12.93 -8.31 -16.70
CA GLU A 263 12.95 -8.21 -15.24
C GLU A 263 12.75 -6.74 -14.84
N ILE A 264 11.68 -6.47 -14.08
CA ILE A 264 11.33 -5.14 -13.62
C ILE A 264 11.53 -5.09 -12.11
N ARG A 265 12.34 -4.13 -11.66
CA ARG A 265 12.62 -3.90 -10.23
C ARG A 265 11.98 -2.59 -9.79
N PHE A 266 11.24 -2.61 -8.69
CA PHE A 266 10.64 -1.43 -8.05
C PHE A 266 11.25 -1.21 -6.66
N GLU A 267 11.67 0.02 -6.37
CA GLU A 267 12.22 0.40 -5.07
C GLU A 267 11.77 1.82 -4.69
N TYR A 268 11.35 2.02 -3.44
CA TYR A 268 11.03 3.34 -2.92
C TYR A 268 12.29 4.03 -2.37
N LEU A 269 12.78 5.03 -3.11
CA LEU A 269 14.02 5.76 -2.83
C LEU A 269 13.80 7.28 -2.95
N PRO A 270 13.05 7.90 -2.01
CA PRO A 270 12.78 9.33 -2.04
C PRO A 270 14.07 10.15 -1.89
N ASP A 271 14.13 11.30 -2.56
CA ASP A 271 15.35 12.11 -2.59
C ASP A 271 15.77 12.61 -1.19
N GLY A 272 14.80 12.87 -0.31
CA GLY A 272 15.05 13.22 1.09
C GLY A 272 15.81 12.13 1.86
N TYR A 273 15.53 10.85 1.59
CA TYR A 273 16.28 9.74 2.19
C TYR A 273 17.74 9.73 1.73
N LEU A 274 17.98 9.98 0.43
CA LEU A 274 19.34 10.02 -0.13
C LEU A 274 20.16 11.17 0.47
N ILE A 275 19.55 12.36 0.59
CA ILE A 275 20.17 13.54 1.20
C ILE A 275 20.44 13.30 2.69
N GLY A 276 19.43 12.81 3.43
CA GLY A 276 19.55 12.51 4.86
C GLY A 276 20.67 11.51 5.15
N ARG A 277 20.78 10.46 4.35
CA ARG A 277 21.87 9.47 4.44
C ARG A 277 23.25 10.13 4.30
N CYS A 278 23.43 11.03 3.33
CA CYS A 278 24.69 11.75 3.16
C CYS A 278 25.02 12.65 4.36
N ILE A 279 24.03 13.38 4.88
CA ILE A 279 24.19 14.22 6.08
C ILE A 279 24.58 13.37 7.29
N SER A 280 23.90 12.26 7.55
CA SER A 280 24.21 11.36 8.67
C SER A 280 25.64 10.81 8.59
N LEU A 281 26.09 10.43 7.39
CA LEU A 281 27.46 9.93 7.18
C LEU A 281 28.50 11.03 7.44
N ILE A 282 28.29 12.25 6.94
CA ILE A 282 29.19 13.39 7.19
C ILE A 282 29.25 13.70 8.69
N THR A 283 28.10 13.76 9.36
CA THR A 283 28.03 14.00 10.81
C THR A 283 28.76 12.91 11.60
N LEU A 284 28.59 11.65 11.22
CA LEU A 284 29.29 10.53 11.85
C LEU A 284 30.81 10.67 11.70
N ILE A 285 31.30 10.99 10.50
CA ILE A 285 32.72 11.22 10.23
C ILE A 285 33.24 12.35 11.13
N VAL A 286 32.54 13.48 11.20
CA VAL A 286 32.92 14.62 12.05
C VAL A 286 32.98 14.23 13.53
N LEU A 287 31.97 13.51 14.04
CA LEU A 287 31.95 13.06 15.44
C LEU A 287 33.13 12.13 15.75
N VAL A 288 33.41 11.17 14.87
CA VAL A 288 34.55 10.24 15.02
C VAL A 288 35.87 11.02 14.98
N SER A 289 36.02 11.99 14.08
CA SER A 289 37.21 12.84 14.01
C SER A 289 37.43 13.66 15.29
N ILE A 290 36.37 14.25 15.86
CA ILE A 290 36.45 15.01 17.11
C ILE A 290 36.85 14.10 18.28
N LEU A 291 36.22 12.92 18.40
CA LEU A 291 36.55 11.96 19.45
C LEU A 291 37.98 11.43 19.32
N GLY A 292 38.44 11.16 18.10
CA GLY A 292 39.81 10.77 17.80
C GLY A 292 40.83 11.86 18.15
N TYR A 293 40.54 13.11 17.78
CA TYR A 293 41.38 14.27 18.11
C TYR A 293 41.50 14.48 19.63
N ASN A 294 40.39 14.40 20.36
CA ASN A 294 40.40 14.57 21.81
C ASN A 294 41.19 13.47 22.52
N LYS A 295 41.05 12.19 22.10
CA LYS A 295 41.88 11.10 22.64
C LYS A 295 43.37 11.30 22.36
N ALA A 296 43.73 11.76 21.17
CA ALA A 296 45.12 12.06 20.83
C ALA A 296 45.67 13.17 21.74
N LYS A 297 44.93 14.27 21.93
CA LYS A 297 45.33 15.40 22.76
C LYS A 297 45.51 15.00 24.24
N THR A 298 44.62 14.18 24.80
CA THR A 298 44.78 13.67 26.18
C THR A 298 46.01 12.80 26.35
N LYS A 299 46.39 12.02 25.33
CA LYS A 299 47.60 11.17 25.36
C LYS A 299 48.90 11.99 25.37
N TYR A 300 48.92 13.16 24.73
CA TYR A 300 50.07 14.08 24.74
C TYR A 300 50.15 15.00 25.96
N ALA A 301 49.07 15.14 26.74
CA ALA A 301 49.05 15.98 27.96
C ALA A 301 49.48 15.22 29.23
N VAL A 302 49.76 13.91 29.14
CA VAL A 302 50.16 13.02 30.26
C VAL A 302 51.64 12.58 30.12
N LEU A 303 52.37 13.11 29.14
CA LEU A 303 53.83 12.98 28.97
C LEU A 303 54.49 14.32 29.30
#